data_AF-A0A4U8WAF1-F1
#
_entry.id   AF-A0A4U8WAF1-F1
#
_cell.length_a   1.000
_cell.length_b   1.000
_cell.length_c   1.000
_cell.angle_alpha   90.00
_cell.angle_beta   90.00
_cell.angle_gamma   90.00
#
_symmetry.space_group_name_H-M   'P 1'
#
loop_
_entity.id
_entity.type
_entity.pdbx_description
1 polymer ?
#
loop_
_entity_poly.entity_id
_entity_poly.type
_entity_poly.pdbx_seq_one_letter_code
_entity_poly.pdbx_strand_id
1 'polypeptide(L)'
;MSEEATPARRRRRGARGKGGSRGPRQRPRPHGPPRDDVPFGVDRPSVAERLAAVDGLLDGTVTDAGGLWSRATAWILRIALEQVVDELWIRVAPELMRCPMRAQLLALRTFAGPLTAAQIATLWSALSHAAHHHDYELAPGVTELRRWREETARIAEELAAIG
;
A
#
# COMPACT_ATOMS: atom_id res chain seq x y z
N MET A 1 8.35 22.55 58.70
CA MET A 1 7.35 22.57 59.80
C MET A 1 6.81 23.99 59.82
N SER A 2 5.59 24.32 59.42
CA SER A 2 4.33 23.56 59.32
C SER A 2 3.46 24.33 58.30
N GLU A 3 2.89 23.67 57.28
CA GLU A 3 1.57 23.02 57.29
C GLU A 3 0.46 24.06 57.09
N GLU A 4 -0.02 24.20 55.84
CA GLU A 4 -1.31 24.87 55.59
C GLU A 4 -2.22 24.00 54.71
N ALA A 5 -3.01 23.24 55.46
CA ALA A 5 -4.30 22.62 55.19
C ALA A 5 -5.00 22.88 53.83
N THR A 6 -5.23 21.77 53.13
CA THR A 6 -6.28 21.61 52.13
C THR A 6 -7.68 21.65 52.77
N PRO A 7 -8.63 22.48 52.29
CA PRO A 7 -10.01 22.36 52.72
C PRO A 7 -10.74 21.31 51.89
N ALA A 8 -11.19 20.26 52.58
CA ALA A 8 -12.14 19.30 52.06
C ALA A 8 -13.59 19.83 52.18
N ARG A 9 -14.43 19.30 51.28
CA ARG A 9 -15.82 18.86 51.50
C ARG A 9 -16.93 19.80 51.00
N ARG A 10 -17.61 19.36 49.94
CA ARG A 10 -19.06 19.09 50.06
C ARG A 10 -19.55 18.07 49.05
N ARG A 11 -20.06 16.96 49.57
CA ARG A 11 -20.94 16.02 48.86
C ARG A 11 -22.26 16.73 48.52
N ARG A 12 -22.75 16.57 47.30
CA ARG A 12 -24.19 16.60 46.99
C ARG A 12 -24.55 15.37 46.18
N ARG A 13 -25.48 14.60 46.75
CA ARG A 13 -26.25 13.53 46.10
C ARG A 13 -27.30 14.14 45.17
N GLY A 14 -27.54 13.47 44.05
CA GLY A 14 -28.72 13.59 43.16
C GLY A 14 -28.49 12.64 41.98
N ALA A 15 -28.88 11.37 42.07
CA ALA A 15 -30.22 10.83 41.80
C ALA A 15 -30.66 10.92 40.32
N ARG A 16 -30.62 9.76 39.66
CA ARG A 16 -31.47 9.26 38.56
C ARG A 16 -31.57 10.05 37.24
N GLY A 17 -31.10 9.40 36.18
CA GLY A 17 -31.55 9.61 34.80
C GLY A 17 -31.05 8.51 33.89
N LYS A 18 -31.91 7.51 33.61
CA LYS A 18 -31.67 6.45 32.61
C LYS A 18 -31.50 7.10 31.23
N GLY A 19 -30.46 6.71 30.50
CA GLY A 19 -30.25 7.17 29.12
C GLY A 19 -29.04 6.51 28.47
N GLY A 20 -28.89 5.19 28.63
CA GLY A 20 -27.90 4.45 27.86
C GLY A 20 -28.33 4.42 26.40
N SER A 21 -27.85 5.35 25.59
CA SER A 21 -27.86 5.24 24.14
C SER A 21 -26.97 4.07 23.75
N ARG A 22 -27.54 2.87 23.79
CA ARG A 22 -27.02 1.71 23.08
C ARG A 22 -27.14 2.04 21.60
N GLY A 23 -26.05 2.52 21.01
CA GLY A 23 -25.88 2.52 19.56
C GLY A 23 -26.20 1.12 19.00
N PRO A 24 -26.62 1.02 17.74
CA PRO A 24 -27.07 -0.24 17.18
C PRO A 24 -25.99 -1.30 17.41
N ARG A 25 -26.37 -2.40 18.07
CA ARG A 25 -25.51 -3.58 18.23
C ARG A 25 -25.07 -3.97 16.82
N GLN A 26 -23.81 -3.72 16.48
CA GLN A 26 -23.22 -4.25 15.26
C GLN A 26 -23.42 -5.76 15.33
N ARG A 27 -24.25 -6.30 14.42
CA ARG A 27 -24.35 -7.75 14.24
C ARG A 27 -22.93 -8.26 13.96
N PRO A 28 -22.47 -9.33 14.63
CA PRO A 28 -21.23 -9.97 14.21
C PRO A 28 -21.39 -10.33 12.73
N ARG A 29 -20.43 -9.89 11.90
CA ARG A 29 -20.40 -10.27 10.48
C ARG A 29 -20.41 -11.80 10.41
N PRO A 30 -21.21 -12.42 9.53
CA PRO A 30 -21.14 -13.87 9.37
C PRO A 30 -19.69 -14.24 9.10
N HIS A 31 -19.20 -15.23 9.85
CA HIS A 31 -17.89 -15.83 9.58
C HIS A 31 -18.00 -16.41 8.17
N GLY A 32 -17.39 -15.73 7.20
CA GLY A 32 -17.26 -16.27 5.86
C GLY A 32 -16.56 -17.62 5.92
N PRO A 33 -16.74 -18.47 4.90
CA PRO A 33 -16.05 -19.76 4.86
C PRO A 33 -14.54 -19.55 5.08
N PRO A 34 -13.84 -20.55 5.68
CA PRO A 34 -12.39 -20.51 5.81
C PRO A 34 -11.79 -20.15 4.45
N ARG A 35 -10.81 -19.24 4.44
CA ARG A 35 -10.08 -18.85 3.22
C ARG A 35 -9.04 -19.91 2.86
N ASP A 36 -9.45 -21.16 2.91
CA ASP A 36 -8.62 -22.27 2.54
C ASP A 36 -9.16 -22.77 1.20
N ASP A 37 -8.25 -22.96 0.23
CA ASP A 37 -8.45 -23.64 -1.06
C ASP A 37 -8.59 -22.78 -2.33
N VAL A 38 -8.07 -21.54 -2.37
CA VAL A 38 -7.72 -20.93 -3.68
C VAL A 38 -6.25 -21.24 -3.96
N PRO A 39 -5.92 -22.02 -5.01
CA PRO A 39 -4.54 -22.18 -5.45
C PRO A 39 -3.94 -20.79 -5.70
N PHE A 40 -2.81 -20.48 -5.08
CA PHE A 40 -2.05 -19.31 -5.48
C PHE A 40 -1.73 -19.42 -6.97
N GLY A 41 -2.31 -18.54 -7.80
CA GLY A 41 -1.69 -18.15 -9.06
C GLY A 41 -2.16 -18.82 -10.35
N VAL A 42 -3.47 -18.81 -10.65
CA VAL A 42 -3.92 -18.89 -12.06
C VAL A 42 -4.53 -17.58 -12.56
N ASP A 43 -5.02 -16.70 -11.66
CA ASP A 43 -5.74 -15.48 -12.05
C ASP A 43 -5.00 -14.15 -11.76
N ARG A 44 -3.81 -14.18 -11.14
CA ARG A 44 -3.05 -12.93 -10.85
C ARG A 44 -2.08 -12.64 -12.00
N PRO A 45 -2.22 -11.51 -12.71
CA PRO A 45 -1.25 -11.09 -13.71
C PRO A 45 0.15 -10.99 -13.11
N SER A 46 1.10 -11.58 -13.81
CA SER A 46 2.55 -11.47 -13.58
C SER A 46 3.05 -10.05 -13.74
N VAL A 47 4.27 -9.78 -13.28
CA VAL A 47 4.95 -8.49 -13.47
C VAL A 47 5.04 -8.15 -14.97
N ALA A 48 5.43 -9.12 -15.80
CA ALA A 48 5.55 -8.92 -17.25
C ALA A 48 4.22 -8.54 -17.91
N GLU A 49 3.12 -9.21 -17.56
CA GLU A 49 1.79 -8.89 -18.08
C GLU A 49 1.32 -7.50 -17.63
N ARG A 50 1.66 -7.07 -16.41
CA ARG A 50 1.37 -5.71 -15.94
C ARG A 50 2.15 -4.65 -16.70
N LEU A 51 3.44 -4.90 -16.97
CA LEU A 51 4.26 -4.00 -17.77
C LEU A 51 3.73 -3.90 -19.20
N ALA A 52 3.33 -5.03 -19.81
CA ALA A 52 2.71 -5.02 -21.13
C ALA A 52 1.37 -4.24 -21.15
N ALA A 53 0.54 -4.37 -20.10
CA ALA A 53 -0.68 -3.58 -19.97
C ALA A 53 -0.38 -2.07 -19.85
N VAL A 54 0.67 -1.70 -19.13
CA VAL A 54 1.15 -0.31 -19.03
C VAL A 54 1.63 0.20 -20.39
N ASP A 55 2.37 -0.61 -21.16
CA ASP A 55 2.83 -0.23 -22.49
C ASP A 55 1.64 0.06 -23.42
N GLY A 56 0.62 -0.79 -23.41
CA GLY A 56 -0.62 -0.55 -24.16
C GLY A 56 -1.29 0.79 -23.79
N LEU A 57 -1.36 1.12 -22.50
CA LEU A 57 -1.91 2.40 -22.03
C LEU A 57 -1.05 3.59 -22.51
N LEU A 58 0.28 3.47 -22.43
CA LEU A 58 1.22 4.53 -22.78
C LEU A 58 1.28 4.80 -24.30
N ASP A 59 1.00 3.78 -25.11
CA ASP A 59 0.96 3.88 -26.56
C ASP A 59 -0.40 4.37 -27.09
N GLY A 60 -1.31 4.72 -26.17
CA GLY A 60 -2.58 5.36 -26.52
C GLY A 60 -3.62 4.38 -27.07
N THR A 61 -3.50 3.08 -26.79
CA THR A 61 -4.55 2.11 -27.16
C THR A 61 -5.86 2.33 -26.39
N VAL A 62 -5.85 3.16 -25.34
CA VAL A 62 -7.00 3.57 -24.53
C VAL A 62 -7.11 5.09 -24.56
N THR A 63 -7.81 5.64 -25.55
CA THR A 63 -7.83 7.08 -25.83
C THR A 63 -8.92 7.87 -25.08
N ASP A 64 -9.95 7.22 -24.53
CA ASP A 64 -11.20 7.89 -24.12
C ASP A 64 -11.37 8.14 -22.59
N ALA A 65 -10.36 7.82 -21.78
CA ALA A 65 -10.50 7.83 -20.30
C ALA A 65 -10.05 9.13 -19.59
N GLY A 66 -9.54 10.14 -20.32
CA GLY A 66 -8.98 11.36 -19.69
C GLY A 66 -7.89 11.05 -18.64
N GLY A 67 -7.69 11.88 -17.61
CA GLY A 67 -6.65 11.65 -16.57
C GLY A 67 -6.83 10.37 -15.71
N LEU A 68 -7.87 9.57 -15.94
CA LEU A 68 -8.09 8.29 -15.27
C LEU A 68 -7.10 7.22 -15.73
N TRP A 69 -6.73 7.20 -17.02
CA TRP A 69 -5.75 6.22 -17.52
C TRP A 69 -4.37 6.45 -16.88
N SER A 70 -3.95 7.71 -16.71
CA SER A 70 -2.67 8.05 -16.07
C SER A 70 -2.56 7.51 -14.63
N ARG A 71 -3.65 7.63 -13.86
CA ARG A 71 -3.72 7.12 -12.48
C ARG A 71 -3.80 5.61 -12.45
N ALA A 72 -4.56 5.00 -13.36
CA ALA A 72 -4.60 3.55 -13.52
C ALA A 72 -3.20 3.01 -13.86
N THR A 73 -2.45 3.66 -14.75
CA THR A 73 -1.06 3.31 -15.07
C THR A 73 -0.18 3.35 -13.82
N ALA A 74 -0.24 4.43 -13.03
CA ALA A 74 0.51 4.53 -11.78
C ALA A 74 0.13 3.41 -10.78
N TRP A 75 -1.15 3.08 -10.68
CA TRP A 75 -1.64 1.99 -9.82
C TRP A 75 -1.14 0.62 -10.28
N ILE A 76 -1.17 0.33 -11.59
CA ILE A 76 -0.66 -0.93 -12.15
C ILE A 76 0.84 -1.07 -11.88
N LEU A 77 1.61 0.00 -12.11
CA LEU A 77 3.04 0.04 -11.80
C LEU A 77 3.32 -0.19 -10.32
N ARG A 78 2.52 0.40 -9.41
CA ARG A 78 2.66 0.16 -7.97
C ARG A 78 2.49 -1.31 -7.62
N ILE A 79 1.47 -1.96 -8.18
CA ILE A 79 1.22 -3.38 -7.92
C ILE A 79 2.33 -4.25 -8.52
N ALA A 80 2.82 -3.91 -9.71
CA ALA A 80 3.97 -4.60 -10.31
C ALA A 80 5.22 -4.47 -9.41
N LEU A 81 5.51 -3.28 -8.89
CA LEU A 81 6.62 -3.07 -7.97
C LEU A 81 6.47 -3.86 -6.66
N GLU A 82 5.27 -3.89 -6.08
CA GLU A 82 4.97 -4.70 -4.89
C GLU A 82 5.15 -6.19 -5.16
N GLN A 83 4.73 -6.66 -6.34
CA GLN A 83 4.94 -8.05 -6.78
C GLN A 83 6.42 -8.41 -6.90
N VAL A 84 7.25 -7.55 -7.49
CA VAL A 84 8.70 -7.78 -7.60
C VAL A 84 9.33 -7.96 -6.22
N VAL A 85 8.92 -7.13 -5.25
CA VAL A 85 9.40 -7.24 -3.86
C VAL A 85 8.90 -8.53 -3.20
N ASP A 86 7.64 -8.90 -3.38
CA ASP A 86 7.09 -10.18 -2.92
C ASP A 86 7.89 -11.37 -3.50
N GLU A 87 8.21 -11.34 -4.80
CA GLU A 87 8.99 -12.37 -5.48
C GLU A 87 10.41 -12.53 -4.92
N LEU A 88 11.07 -11.43 -4.55
CA LEU A 88 12.34 -11.48 -3.82
C LEU A 88 12.16 -12.20 -2.49
N TRP A 89 11.16 -11.80 -1.70
CA TRP A 89 10.94 -12.39 -0.37
C TRP A 89 10.60 -13.87 -0.41
N ILE A 90 9.83 -14.31 -1.41
CA ILE A 90 9.60 -15.75 -1.64
C ILE A 90 10.92 -16.53 -1.74
N ARG A 91 11.94 -15.93 -2.37
CA ARG A 91 13.25 -16.57 -2.56
C ARG A 91 14.14 -16.52 -1.31
N VAL A 92 14.20 -15.37 -0.63
CA VAL A 92 15.27 -15.12 0.37
C VAL A 92 14.79 -14.97 1.82
N ALA A 93 13.54 -14.56 2.05
CA ALA A 93 13.01 -14.30 3.40
C ALA A 93 11.46 -14.27 3.42
N PRO A 94 10.78 -15.43 3.26
CA PRO A 94 9.33 -15.47 3.08
C PRO A 94 8.51 -14.86 4.23
N GLU A 95 9.06 -14.84 5.44
CA GLU A 95 8.43 -14.24 6.62
C GLU A 95 8.19 -12.73 6.46
N LEU A 96 9.02 -12.03 5.66
CA LEU A 96 8.89 -10.58 5.44
C LEU A 96 7.64 -10.23 4.61
N MET A 97 7.09 -11.16 3.82
CA MET A 97 5.85 -10.94 3.08
C MET A 97 4.65 -10.64 3.99
N ARG A 98 4.71 -11.05 5.27
CA ARG A 98 3.66 -10.77 6.26
C ARG A 98 3.76 -9.37 6.84
N CYS A 99 4.87 -8.69 6.64
CA CYS A 99 5.08 -7.33 7.12
C CYS A 99 4.37 -6.31 6.22
N PRO A 100 3.93 -5.16 6.77
CA PRO A 100 3.41 -4.08 5.94
C PRO A 100 4.49 -3.58 4.96
N MET A 101 4.09 -3.16 3.76
CA MET A 101 5.00 -2.81 2.67
C MET A 101 6.12 -1.83 3.09
N ARG A 102 5.81 -0.82 3.91
CA ARG A 102 6.83 0.11 4.43
C ARG A 102 7.93 -0.57 5.25
N ALA A 103 7.59 -1.60 6.02
CA ALA A 103 8.59 -2.37 6.77
C ALA A 103 9.44 -3.25 5.84
N GLN A 104 8.82 -3.84 4.82
CA GLN A 104 9.55 -4.58 3.77
C GLN A 104 10.57 -3.69 3.05
N LEU A 105 10.17 -2.45 2.69
CA LEU A 105 11.06 -1.47 2.05
C LEU A 105 12.26 -1.09 2.93
N LEU A 106 12.09 -1.05 4.26
CA LEU A 106 13.21 -0.85 5.18
C LEU A 106 14.17 -2.04 5.16
N ALA A 107 13.63 -3.27 5.15
CA ALA A 107 14.42 -4.49 5.13
C ALA A 107 15.26 -4.62 3.86
N LEU A 108 14.78 -4.15 2.69
CA LEU A 108 15.51 -4.18 1.42
C LEU A 108 16.94 -3.62 1.50
N ARG A 109 17.21 -2.67 2.41
CA ARG A 109 18.56 -2.11 2.57
C ARG A 109 19.62 -3.20 2.87
N THR A 110 19.22 -4.25 3.57
CA THR A 110 20.10 -5.37 3.95
C THR A 110 20.24 -6.40 2.83
N PHE A 111 19.23 -6.56 1.97
CA PHE A 111 19.18 -7.60 0.94
C PHE A 111 19.60 -7.11 -0.45
N ALA A 112 19.20 -5.90 -0.84
CA ALA A 112 19.48 -5.29 -2.14
C ALA A 112 20.49 -4.13 -2.05
N GLY A 113 20.98 -3.83 -0.84
CA GLY A 113 21.85 -2.68 -0.59
C GLY A 113 21.10 -1.35 -0.46
N PRO A 114 21.75 -0.32 0.10
CA PRO A 114 21.10 0.93 0.47
C PRO A 114 20.62 1.76 -0.73
N LEU A 115 21.33 1.68 -1.87
CA LEU A 115 20.99 2.47 -3.06
C LEU A 115 19.71 1.95 -3.73
N THR A 116 19.67 0.67 -4.09
CA THR A 116 18.49 0.02 -4.68
C THR A 116 17.28 0.11 -3.76
N ALA A 117 17.47 -0.11 -2.45
CA ALA A 117 16.38 0.06 -1.48
C ALA A 117 15.80 1.50 -1.46
N ALA A 118 16.66 2.52 -1.54
CA ALA A 118 16.20 3.92 -1.60
C ALA A 118 15.46 4.24 -2.90
N GLN A 119 15.92 3.70 -4.04
CA GLN A 119 15.24 3.84 -5.34
C GLN A 119 13.85 3.22 -5.31
N ILE A 120 13.74 1.98 -4.82
CA ILE A 120 12.46 1.28 -4.68
C ILE A 120 11.52 2.04 -3.76
N ALA A 121 12.00 2.51 -2.60
CA ALA A 121 11.17 3.27 -1.66
C ALA A 121 10.68 4.59 -2.27
N THR A 122 11.54 5.29 -3.01
CA THR A 122 11.20 6.54 -3.71
C THR A 122 10.14 6.29 -4.78
N LEU A 123 10.34 5.28 -5.63
CA LEU A 123 9.39 4.91 -6.67
C LEU A 123 8.04 4.48 -6.08
N TRP A 124 8.06 3.63 -5.06
CA TRP A 124 6.83 3.18 -4.39
C TRP A 124 6.05 4.36 -3.80
N SER A 125 6.74 5.33 -3.19
CA SER A 125 6.08 6.54 -2.67
C SER A 125 5.47 7.39 -3.78
N ALA A 126 6.20 7.60 -4.89
CA ALA A 126 5.72 8.37 -6.03
C ALA A 126 4.49 7.72 -6.68
N LEU A 127 4.55 6.41 -6.93
CA LEU A 127 3.44 5.64 -7.51
C LEU A 127 2.23 5.58 -6.57
N SER A 128 2.46 5.41 -5.27
CA SER A 128 1.38 5.43 -4.27
C SER A 128 0.67 6.77 -4.28
N HIS A 129 1.42 7.88 -4.28
CA HIS A 129 0.84 9.21 -4.34
C HIS A 129 0.07 9.44 -5.64
N ALA A 130 0.66 9.13 -6.80
CA ALA A 130 0.04 9.33 -8.12
C ALA A 130 -1.18 8.45 -8.37
N ALA A 131 -1.27 7.28 -7.72
CA ALA A 131 -2.43 6.39 -7.82
C ALA A 131 -3.64 6.89 -7.00
N HIS A 132 -3.46 7.83 -6.07
CA HIS A 132 -4.56 8.42 -5.32
C HIS A 132 -5.27 9.53 -6.13
N HIS A 133 -6.60 9.53 -6.08
CA HIS A 133 -7.40 10.62 -6.63
C HIS A 133 -7.47 11.75 -5.60
N HIS A 134 -6.71 12.81 -5.82
CA HIS A 134 -6.92 14.11 -5.17
C HIS A 134 -7.49 15.07 -6.22
N ASP A 135 -8.64 15.68 -5.94
CA ASP A 135 -9.41 16.50 -6.90
C ASP A 135 -8.62 17.71 -7.45
N TYR A 136 -7.52 18.09 -6.79
CA TYR A 136 -6.69 19.24 -7.15
C TYR A 136 -5.30 18.86 -7.67
N GLU A 137 -4.94 17.57 -7.68
CA GLU A 137 -3.63 17.14 -8.18
C GLU A 137 -3.70 16.83 -9.67
N LEU A 138 -2.76 17.42 -10.42
CA LEU A 138 -2.56 17.09 -11.82
C LEU A 138 -2.24 15.61 -11.95
N ALA A 139 -2.86 14.94 -12.94
CA ALA A 139 -2.51 13.57 -13.26
C ALA A 139 -1.04 13.51 -13.73
N PRO A 140 -0.30 12.41 -13.45
CA PRO A 140 1.07 12.27 -13.92
C PRO A 140 1.12 12.30 -15.46
N GLY A 141 2.15 12.97 -15.99
CA GLY A 141 2.34 13.10 -17.43
C GLY A 141 2.84 11.79 -18.07
N VAL A 142 2.64 11.64 -19.39
CA VAL A 142 3.12 10.46 -20.16
C VAL A 142 4.62 10.24 -19.95
N THR A 143 5.43 11.30 -19.94
CA THR A 143 6.89 11.24 -19.75
C THR A 143 7.25 10.67 -18.38
N GLU A 144 6.55 11.08 -17.31
CA GLU A 144 6.78 10.55 -15.96
C GLU A 144 6.38 9.07 -15.87
N LEU A 145 5.24 8.72 -16.48
CA LEU A 145 4.76 7.33 -16.51
C LEU A 145 5.73 6.41 -17.26
N ARG A 146 6.27 6.85 -18.41
CA ARG A 146 7.31 6.10 -19.15
C ARG A 146 8.55 5.90 -18.30
N ARG A 147 9.02 6.96 -17.62
CA ARG A 147 10.16 6.87 -16.70
C ARG A 147 9.90 5.88 -15.55
N TRP A 148 8.74 5.93 -14.90
CA TRP A 148 8.40 4.99 -13.82
C TRP A 148 8.27 3.55 -14.32
N ARG A 149 7.77 3.35 -15.55
CA ARG A 149 7.72 2.04 -16.21
C ARG A 149 9.12 1.47 -16.45
N GLU A 150 10.03 2.28 -16.97
CA GLU A 150 11.44 1.89 -17.18
C GLU A 150 12.12 1.56 -15.86
N GLU A 151 11.94 2.41 -14.85
CA GLU A 151 12.48 2.19 -13.51
C GLU A 151 11.94 0.90 -12.86
N THR A 152 10.64 0.62 -13.00
CA THR A 152 10.02 -0.62 -12.49
C THR A 152 10.61 -1.85 -13.16
N ALA A 153 10.80 -1.82 -14.49
CA ALA A 153 11.40 -2.93 -15.23
C ALA A 153 12.86 -3.17 -14.82
N ARG A 154 13.64 -2.09 -14.69
CA ARG A 154 15.03 -2.17 -14.20
C ARG A 154 15.10 -2.77 -12.80
N ILE A 155 14.25 -2.32 -11.88
CA ILE A 155 14.18 -2.88 -10.51
C ILE A 155 13.81 -4.36 -10.54
N ALA A 156 12.89 -4.78 -11.43
CA ALA A 156 12.52 -6.18 -11.57
C ALA A 156 13.72 -7.04 -11.97
N GLU A 157 14.53 -6.59 -12.93
CA GLU A 157 15.77 -7.25 -13.33
C GLU A 157 16.81 -7.28 -12.19
N GLU A 158 17.02 -6.14 -11.53
CA GLU A 158 17.97 -6.03 -10.39
C GLU A 158 17.61 -7.00 -9.26
N LEU A 159 16.33 -7.07 -8.85
CA LEU A 159 15.89 -7.94 -7.75
C LEU A 159 15.77 -9.41 -8.16
N ALA A 160 15.55 -9.70 -9.45
CA ALA A 160 15.59 -11.07 -9.97
C ALA A 160 17.02 -11.65 -9.95
N ALA A 161 18.04 -10.79 -10.06
CA ALA A 161 19.44 -11.19 -9.95
C ALA A 161 19.91 -11.46 -8.51
N ILE A 162 19.12 -11.07 -7.50
CA ILE A 162 19.41 -11.36 -6.09
C ILE A 162 18.88 -12.75 -5.72
N GLY A 163 19.80 -13.63 -5.36
CA GLY A 163 19.57 -14.98 -4.84
C GLY A 163 20.48 -15.26 -3.66
#